data_AF-A0A967N7F2-F1
#
_entry.id   AF-A0A967N7F2-F1
#
_cell.length_a   1.000
_cell.length_b   1.000
_cell.length_c   1.000
_cell.angle_alpha   90.00
_cell.angle_beta   90.00
_cell.angle_gamma   90.00
#
_symmetry.space_group_name_H-M   'P 1'
#
loop_
_entity.id
_entity.type
_entity.pdbx_description
1 polymer ?
#
loop_
_entity_poly.entity_id
_entity_poly.type
_entity_poly.pdbx_seq_one_letter_code
_entity_poly.pdbx_strand_id
1 'polypeptide(L)'
;MSDDQHLVLAEASGFEHLENPKQRAFLTAFRELCNIRQAAESAGISRRTHYRWMDVDQEYVQAFEAAKEDAADLLEAEAWRRAVDGVEKPVGWYKGEAGGKVREYSDN
;
A
#
# COMPACT_ATOMS: atom_id res chain seq x y z
N MET A 1 4.18 -31.67 -8.49
CA MET A 1 3.91 -31.57 -7.04
C MET A 1 4.30 -30.18 -6.56
N SER A 2 3.70 -29.13 -7.12
CA SER A 2 4.18 -27.75 -6.90
C SER A 2 3.07 -26.70 -6.85
N ASP A 3 1.80 -27.11 -6.66
CA ASP A 3 0.65 -26.19 -6.68
C ASP A 3 -0.19 -26.25 -5.39
N ASP A 4 0.44 -26.47 -4.24
CA ASP A 4 -0.30 -26.65 -2.98
C ASP A 4 0.33 -25.90 -1.79
N GLN A 5 0.91 -24.72 -2.05
CA GLN A 5 1.29 -23.76 -1.00
C GLN A 5 0.51 -22.44 -1.05
N HIS A 6 -0.37 -22.25 -2.03
CA HIS A 6 -1.16 -21.02 -2.13
C HIS A 6 -2.45 -21.02 -1.28
N LEU A 7 -2.81 -22.15 -0.66
CA LEU A 7 -4.08 -22.28 0.09
C LEU A 7 -3.99 -21.98 1.59
N VAL A 8 -2.79 -21.88 2.18
CA VAL A 8 -2.63 -21.82 3.65
C VAL A 8 -2.64 -20.38 4.21
N LEU A 9 -2.67 -19.34 3.37
CA LEU A 9 -2.61 -17.94 3.83
C LEU A 9 -3.98 -17.29 4.08
N ALA A 10 -5.09 -17.92 3.66
CA ALA A 10 -6.42 -17.32 3.78
C ALA A 10 -7.01 -17.42 5.20
N GLU A 11 -6.59 -18.41 6.00
CA GLU A 11 -7.22 -18.75 7.29
C GLU A 11 -6.71 -17.90 8.49
N ALA A 12 -5.84 -16.90 8.28
CA ALA A 12 -5.36 -16.01 9.34
C ALA A 12 -5.52 -14.52 9.01
N SER A 13 -6.47 -14.18 8.12
CA SER A 13 -6.65 -12.79 7.66
C SER A 13 -7.19 -11.84 8.74
N GLY A 14 -7.79 -12.34 9.82
CA GLY A 14 -8.41 -11.52 10.88
C GLY A 14 -9.74 -10.87 10.48
N PHE A 15 -10.22 -11.12 9.25
CA PHE A 15 -11.41 -10.48 8.68
C PHE A 15 -12.62 -11.41 8.53
N GLU A 16 -12.62 -12.55 9.22
CA GLU A 16 -13.66 -13.59 9.11
C GLU A 16 -15.07 -13.10 9.49
N HIS A 17 -15.14 -12.08 10.36
CA HIS A 17 -16.40 -11.45 10.78
C HIS A 17 -17.10 -10.71 9.63
N LEU A 18 -16.37 -10.26 8.60
CA LEU A 18 -16.98 -9.63 7.43
C LEU A 18 -17.64 -10.69 6.54
N GLU A 19 -18.92 -10.53 6.22
CA GLU A 19 -19.63 -11.50 5.37
C GLU A 19 -19.15 -11.47 3.91
N ASN A 20 -18.71 -10.32 3.42
CA ASN A 20 -18.38 -10.13 2.01
C ASN A 20 -16.96 -10.63 1.68
N PRO A 21 -16.81 -11.68 0.85
CA PRO A 21 -15.49 -12.23 0.51
C PRO A 21 -14.58 -11.23 -0.21
N LYS A 22 -15.14 -10.27 -0.95
CA LYS A 22 -14.35 -9.25 -1.64
C LYS A 22 -13.80 -8.19 -0.68
N GLN A 23 -14.52 -7.90 0.41
CA GLN A 23 -14.00 -7.04 1.47
C GLN A 23 -12.81 -7.72 2.15
N ARG A 24 -12.95 -9.01 2.52
CA ARG A 24 -11.84 -9.79 3.12
C ARG A 24 -10.61 -9.84 2.21
N ALA A 25 -10.80 -10.12 0.93
CA ALA A 25 -9.72 -10.15 -0.06
C ALA A 25 -9.03 -8.78 -0.21
N PHE A 26 -9.81 -7.70 -0.24
CA PHE A 26 -9.29 -6.34 -0.33
C PHE A 26 -8.46 -5.98 0.91
N LEU A 27 -8.98 -6.23 2.11
CA LEU A 27 -8.30 -5.88 3.36
C LEU A 27 -7.02 -6.69 3.55
N THR A 28 -7.04 -7.98 3.20
CA THR A 28 -5.85 -8.83 3.23
C THR A 28 -4.76 -8.27 2.30
N ALA A 29 -5.11 -7.93 1.06
CA ALA A 29 -4.15 -7.34 0.12
C ALA A 29 -3.69 -5.94 0.56
N PHE A 30 -4.56 -5.16 1.21
CA PHE A 30 -4.22 -3.82 1.69
C PHE A 30 -3.20 -3.85 2.83
N ARG A 31 -3.31 -4.80 3.78
CA ARG A 31 -2.34 -4.96 4.88
C ARG A 31 -0.91 -5.12 4.38
N GLU A 32 -0.72 -5.87 3.29
CA GLU A 32 0.60 -6.17 2.74
C GLU A 32 1.13 -5.06 1.82
N LEU A 33 0.25 -4.50 0.99
CA LEU A 33 0.65 -3.57 -0.08
C LEU A 33 0.60 -2.10 0.35
N CYS A 34 -0.15 -1.79 1.41
CA CYS A 34 -0.51 -0.43 1.85
C CYS A 34 -0.97 0.48 0.69
N ASN A 35 -1.63 -0.09 -0.32
CA ASN A 35 -1.99 0.61 -1.54
C ASN A 35 -3.41 0.24 -2.00
N ILE A 36 -4.33 1.20 -1.89
CA ILE A 36 -5.74 1.01 -2.24
C ILE A 36 -5.93 0.58 -3.70
N ARG A 37 -5.12 1.08 -4.64
CA ARG A 37 -5.25 0.71 -6.06
C ARG A 37 -4.86 -0.75 -6.28
N GLN A 38 -3.70 -1.16 -5.76
CA GLN A 38 -3.21 -2.52 -5.94
C GLN A 38 -4.07 -3.53 -5.17
N ALA A 39 -4.49 -3.19 -3.95
CA ALA A 39 -5.43 -4.03 -3.18
C ALA A 39 -6.78 -4.20 -3.89
N ALA A 40 -7.31 -3.14 -4.51
CA ALA A 40 -8.54 -3.21 -5.30
C ALA A 40 -8.40 -4.11 -6.53
N GLU A 41 -7.25 -4.03 -7.21
CA GLU A 41 -6.92 -4.90 -8.35
C GLU A 41 -6.81 -6.36 -7.93
N SER A 42 -6.08 -6.66 -6.86
CA SER A 42 -5.95 -8.01 -6.31
C SER A 42 -7.29 -8.60 -5.84
N ALA A 43 -8.19 -7.77 -5.31
CA ALA A 43 -9.53 -8.20 -4.88
C ALA A 43 -10.58 -8.20 -6.02
N GLY A 44 -10.20 -7.82 -7.25
CA GLY A 44 -11.11 -7.77 -8.39
C GLY A 44 -12.28 -6.78 -8.19
N ILE A 45 -12.01 -5.63 -7.58
CA ILE A 45 -12.98 -4.56 -7.35
C ILE A 45 -12.48 -3.22 -7.88
N SER A 46 -13.40 -2.26 -8.00
CA SER A 46 -13.03 -0.88 -8.25
C SER A 46 -12.73 -0.15 -6.93
N ARG A 47 -11.86 0.87 -6.97
CA ARG A 47 -11.66 1.77 -5.81
C ARG A 47 -12.95 2.46 -5.35
N ARG A 48 -13.89 2.71 -6.27
CA ARG A 48 -15.22 3.24 -5.94
C ARG A 48 -16.00 2.29 -5.05
N THR A 49 -15.85 0.99 -5.26
CA THR A 49 -16.50 -0.04 -4.43
C THR A 49 -15.97 0.01 -3.00
N HIS A 50 -14.65 0.16 -2.82
CA HIS A 50 -14.02 0.40 -1.53
C HIS A 50 -14.61 1.63 -0.82
N TYR A 51 -14.62 2.80 -1.47
CA TYR A 51 -15.19 4.01 -0.84
C TYR A 51 -16.67 3.89 -0.52
N ARG A 52 -17.45 3.21 -1.37
CA ARG A 52 -18.86 2.96 -1.06
C ARG A 52 -19.00 2.14 0.23
N TRP A 53 -18.16 1.13 0.44
CA TRP A 53 -18.18 0.36 1.69
C TRP A 53 -17.81 1.23 2.89
N MET A 54 -16.88 2.18 2.74
CA MET A 54 -16.57 3.15 3.79
C MET A 54 -17.78 4.00 4.20
N ASP A 55 -18.71 4.26 3.28
CA ASP A 55 -19.89 5.09 3.55
C ASP A 55 -21.06 4.31 4.16
N VAL A 56 -21.18 3.01 3.86
CA VAL A 56 -22.41 2.23 4.15
C VAL A 56 -22.21 1.07 5.12
N ASP A 57 -20.97 0.69 5.40
CA ASP A 57 -20.63 -0.51 6.16
C ASP A 57 -19.65 -0.17 7.29
N GLN A 58 -20.20 0.04 8.48
CA GLN A 58 -19.43 0.47 9.65
C GLN A 58 -18.46 -0.62 10.15
N GLU A 59 -18.81 -1.90 9.96
CA GLU A 59 -17.97 -3.04 10.34
C GLU A 59 -16.76 -3.12 9.41
N TYR A 60 -16.98 -2.95 8.11
CA TYR A 60 -15.91 -2.82 7.13
C TYR A 60 -14.96 -1.65 7.44
N VAL A 61 -15.50 -0.49 7.84
CA VAL A 61 -14.67 0.68 8.22
C VAL A 61 -13.74 0.34 9.38
N GLN A 62 -14.25 -0.32 10.43
CA GLN A 62 -13.44 -0.73 11.58
C GLN A 62 -12.35 -1.72 11.17
N ALA A 63 -12.70 -2.71 10.35
CA ALA A 63 -11.75 -3.66 9.82
C ALA A 63 -10.69 -3.00 8.92
N PHE A 64 -11.06 -1.96 8.16
CA PHE A 64 -10.14 -1.20 7.33
C PHE A 64 -9.15 -0.34 8.15
N GLU A 65 -9.61 0.30 9.22
CA GLU A 65 -8.69 1.03 10.11
C GLU A 65 -7.72 0.08 10.82
N ALA A 66 -8.18 -1.08 11.30
CA ALA A 66 -7.29 -2.11 11.85
C ALA A 66 -6.26 -2.60 10.81
N ALA A 67 -6.70 -2.85 9.57
CA ALA A 67 -5.81 -3.23 8.47
C ALA A 67 -4.74 -2.16 8.17
N LYS A 68 -5.08 -0.88 8.40
CA LYS A 68 -4.20 0.26 8.14
C LYS A 68 -3.18 0.47 9.26
N GLU A 69 -3.54 0.20 10.51
CA GLU A 69 -2.60 0.13 11.63
C GLU A 69 -1.56 -0.98 11.39
N ASP A 70 -2.02 -2.19 11.04
CA ASP A 70 -1.10 -3.29 10.70
C ASP A 70 -0.17 -2.97 9.52
N ALA A 71 -0.70 -2.32 8.48
CA ALA A 71 0.10 -1.90 7.32
C ALA A 71 1.12 -0.82 7.69
N ALA A 72 0.77 0.08 8.62
CA ALA A 72 1.68 1.11 9.11
C ALA A 72 2.84 0.49 9.89
N ASP A 73 2.58 -0.47 10.78
CA ASP A 73 3.62 -1.19 11.52
C ASP A 73 4.59 -1.91 10.57
N LEU A 74 4.08 -2.55 9.51
CA LEU A 74 4.92 -3.16 8.47
C LEU A 74 5.75 -2.14 7.71
N LEU A 75 5.17 -0.99 7.35
CA LEU A 75 5.89 0.09 6.69
C LEU A 75 6.94 0.72 7.60
N GLU A 76 6.67 0.86 8.89
CA GLU A 76 7.63 1.36 9.88
C GLU A 76 8.81 0.40 10.04
N ALA A 77 8.55 -0.90 10.16
CA ALA A 77 9.59 -1.92 10.22
C ALA A 77 10.46 -1.92 8.95
N GLU A 78 9.85 -1.84 7.77
CA GLU A 78 10.57 -1.80 6.50
C GLU A 78 11.28 -0.46 6.26
N ALA A 79 10.71 0.66 6.71
CA ALA A 79 11.37 1.97 6.69
C ALA A 79 12.57 1.99 7.63
N TRP A 80 12.46 1.40 8.82
CA TRP A 80 13.56 1.26 9.76
C TRP A 80 14.65 0.36 9.19
N ARG A 81 14.31 -0.81 8.62
CA ARG A 81 15.26 -1.67 7.92
C ARG A 81 15.99 -0.92 6.80
N ARG A 82 15.27 -0.16 5.97
CA ARG A 82 15.88 0.68 4.92
C ARG A 82 16.74 1.80 5.48
N ALA A 83 16.38 2.39 6.62
CA ALA A 83 17.17 3.43 7.27
C ALA A 83 18.43 2.87 7.94
N VAL A 84 18.39 1.64 8.45
CA VAL A 84 19.52 0.95 9.09
C VAL A 84 20.47 0.33 8.07
N ASP A 85 19.96 -0.38 7.06
CA ASP A 85 20.76 -0.98 5.97
C ASP A 85 21.18 0.06 4.91
N GLY A 86 20.45 1.17 4.78
CA GLY A 86 20.59 2.15 3.72
C GLY A 86 21.35 3.43 4.08
N VAL A 87 22.21 3.40 5.11
CA VAL A 87 23.18 4.50 5.32
C VAL A 87 24.37 4.35 4.36
N GLU A 88 24.10 4.51 3.05
CA GLU A 88 25.03 5.19 2.14
C GLU A 88 24.33 6.45 1.60
N LYS A 89 25.10 7.54 1.51
CA LYS A 89 24.67 8.94 1.65
C LYS A 89 23.94 9.55 0.41
N PRO A 90 23.78 10.89 0.41
CA PRO A 90 22.51 11.61 0.50
C PRO A 90 21.87 11.85 -0.88
N VAL A 91 20.55 11.75 -0.96
CA VAL A 91 19.82 12.43 -2.04
C VAL A 91 19.94 13.93 -1.82
N GLY A 92 20.87 14.54 -2.55
CA GLY A 92 20.84 15.97 -2.81
C GLY A 92 19.48 16.37 -3.37
N TRP A 93 19.23 17.67 -3.36
CA TRP A 93 18.13 18.38 -4.03
C TRP A 93 16.70 18.19 -3.50
N TYR A 94 16.42 18.80 -2.34
CA TYR A 94 15.12 19.45 -2.09
C TYR A 94 15.31 20.97 -2.04
N LYS A 95 14.95 21.67 -3.12
CA LYS A 95 14.28 22.99 -3.04
C LYS A 95 13.81 23.44 -4.43
N GLY A 96 12.52 23.73 -4.53
CA GLY A 96 11.96 24.46 -5.65
C GLY A 96 12.61 25.85 -5.80
N GLU A 97 12.93 26.15 -7.05
CA GLU A 97 12.92 27.45 -7.73
C GLU A 97 13.85 28.58 -7.27
N ALA A 98 14.87 28.86 -8.09
CA ALA A 98 15.17 30.21 -8.58
C ALA A 98 15.94 30.11 -9.91
N GLY A 99 15.52 30.87 -10.91
CA GLY A 99 15.99 30.78 -12.30
C GLY A 99 17.48 31.07 -12.53
N GLY A 100 17.97 30.65 -13.70
CA GLY A 100 19.34 30.90 -14.11
C GLY A 100 19.71 30.36 -15.49
N LYS A 101 19.27 31.07 -16.53
CA LYS A 101 19.89 31.29 -17.86
C LYS A 101 20.43 30.08 -18.65
N VAL A 102 19.78 29.83 -19.80
CA VAL A 102 20.39 29.17 -20.96
C VAL A 102 21.62 29.97 -21.40
N ARG A 103 22.74 29.29 -21.60
CA ARG A 103 23.83 29.78 -22.43
C ARG A 103 24.51 28.58 -23.08
N GLU A 104 24.01 28.19 -24.24
CA GLU A 104 24.71 27.27 -25.12
C GLU A 104 25.45 28.13 -26.17
N TYR A 105 26.77 28.00 -26.15
CA TYR A 105 27.67 28.60 -27.13
C TYR A 105 27.63 27.66 -28.33
N SER A 106 27.04 28.11 -29.42
CA SER A 106 27.34 27.58 -30.75
C SER A 106 27.45 28.78 -31.67
N ASP A 107 28.66 29.01 -32.15
CA ASP A 107 28.90 29.09 -33.58
C ASP A 107 30.41 29.04 -33.82
N ASN A 108 30.78 28.18 -34.75
CA ASN A 108 32.08 28.16 -35.42
C ASN A 108 31.78 28.27 -36.91
#